data_AF-X1UTJ9-F1
#
_entry.id   AF-X1UTJ9-F1
#
_cell.length_a   1.000
_cell.length_b   1.000
_cell.length_c   1.000
_cell.angle_alpha   90.00
_cell.angle_beta   90.00
_cell.angle_gamma   90.00
#
_symmetry.space_group_name_H-M   'P 1'
#
loop_
_entity.id
_entity.type
_entity.pdbx_description
1 polymer ?
#
loop_
_entity_poly.entity_id
_entity_poly.type
_entity_poly.pdbx_seq_one_letter_code
_entity_poly.pdbx_strand_id
1 'polypeptide(L)' 'MDKMIAFCGLICTECPAFIATRKDDDKEREKVAKVWSKEYKCDMKTEDINCDGCLEESGRLFNYCKLVK' A
#
# COMPACT_ATOMS: atom_id res chain seq x y z
N MET A 1 16.81 1.39 4.88
CA MET A 1 16.18 0.14 4.43
C MET A 1 16.66 -0.12 3.02
N ASP A 2 17.10 -1.33 2.72
CA ASP A 2 17.53 -1.71 1.39
C ASP A 2 16.37 -1.67 0.40
N LYS A 3 16.69 -1.48 -0.89
CA LYS A 3 15.70 -1.42 -1.96
C LYS A 3 14.99 -2.78 -2.08
N MET A 4 13.70 -2.82 -1.72
CA MET A 4 12.89 -4.03 -1.78
C MET A 4 11.88 -3.92 -2.91
N ILE A 5 12.08 -4.68 -4.00
CA ILE A 5 11.13 -4.72 -5.12
C ILE A 5 10.16 -5.88 -4.90
N ALA A 6 8.86 -5.57 -4.77
CA ALA A 6 7.79 -6.53 -4.53
C ALA A 6 7.20 -7.10 -5.83
N PHE A 7 6.33 -8.11 -5.71
CA PHE A 7 5.65 -8.74 -6.86
C PHE A 7 4.80 -7.77 -7.70
N CYS A 8 4.34 -6.66 -7.12
CA CYS A 8 3.65 -5.60 -7.87
C CYS A 8 4.61 -4.72 -8.71
N GLY A 9 5.92 -4.98 -8.68
CA GLY A 9 6.95 -4.21 -9.37
C GLY A 9 7.33 -2.90 -8.69
N LEU A 10 6.70 -2.56 -7.56
CA LEU A 10 7.01 -1.36 -6.78
C LEU A 10 8.17 -1.60 -5.82
N ILE A 11 8.91 -0.54 -5.52
CA ILE A 11 9.89 -0.51 -4.44
C ILE A 11 9.12 -0.26 -3.13
N CYS A 12 8.95 -1.29 -2.29
CA CYS A 12 8.18 -1.20 -1.04
C CYS A 12 8.67 -0.06 -0.15
N THR A 13 9.98 0.14 -0.05
CA THR A 13 10.60 1.16 0.81
C THR A 13 10.41 2.58 0.31
N GLU A 14 9.85 2.76 -0.89
CA GLU A 14 9.43 4.05 -1.47
C GLU A 14 7.90 4.11 -1.68
N CYS A 15 7.19 3.01 -1.45
CA CYS A 15 5.74 2.93 -1.63
C CYS A 15 5.02 3.60 -0.45
N PRO A 16 4.20 4.64 -0.69
CA PRO A 16 3.61 5.41 0.40
C PRO A 16 2.57 4.59 1.20
N ALA A 17 1.88 3.64 0.56
CA ALA A 17 0.98 2.72 1.27
C ALA A 17 1.74 1.80 2.23
N PHE A 18 2.89 1.27 1.79
CA PHE A 18 3.75 0.43 2.64
C PHE A 18 4.28 1.21 3.83
N ILE A 19 4.84 2.40 3.57
CA ILE A 19 5.41 3.27 4.60
C ILE A 19 4.35 3.66 5.64
N ALA A 20 3.17 4.12 5.20
CA ALA A 20 2.09 4.52 6.09
C ALA A 20 1.56 3.34 6.93
N THR A 21 1.46 2.15 6.32
CA THR A 21 1.02 0.92 7.01
C THR A 21 2.01 0.52 8.10
N ARG A 22 3.32 0.58 7.82
CA ARG A 22 4.39 0.22 8.77
C ARG A 22 4.51 1.21 9.93
N LYS A 23 4.18 2.48 9.71
CA LYS A 23 4.09 3.50 10.77
C LYS A 23 2.80 3.45 11.56
N ASP A 24 1.80 2.71 11.07
CA ASP A 24 0.42 2.73 11.57
C ASP A 24 -0.16 4.15 11.61
N ASP A 25 0.12 4.96 10.57
CA ASP A 25 -0.31 6.36 10.49
C ASP A 25 -1.53 6.53 9.57
N ASP A 26 -2.70 6.70 10.17
CA ASP A 26 -3.96 6.90 9.46
C ASP A 26 -4.01 8.19 8.64
N LYS A 27 -3.30 9.24 9.05
CA LYS A 27 -3.26 10.50 8.30
C LYS A 27 -2.42 10.33 7.03
N GLU A 28 -1.34 9.56 7.09
CA GLU A 28 -0.58 9.19 5.89
C GLU A 28 -1.43 8.29 4.98
N ARG A 29 -2.15 7.30 5.52
CA ARG A 29 -3.06 6.44 4.74
C ARG A 29 -4.18 7.23 4.06
N GLU A 30 -4.78 8.20 4.76
CA GLU A 30 -5.83 9.07 4.19
C GLU A 30 -5.30 9.91 3.02
N LYS A 31 -4.07 10.43 3.11
CA LYS A 31 -3.45 11.18 2.00
C LYS A 31 -3.23 10.29 0.78
N VAL A 32 -2.74 9.07 0.99
CA VAL A 32 -2.54 8.10 -0.10
C VAL A 32 -3.88 7.77 -0.76
N ALA A 33 -4.92 7.47 0.04
CA ALA A 33 -6.27 7.21 -0.45
C ALA A 33 -6.78 8.37 -1.32
N LYS A 34 -6.67 9.61 -0.85
CA LYS A 34 -7.09 10.80 -1.63
C LYS A 34 -6.36 10.94 -2.95
N VAL A 35 -5.03 10.77 -2.96
CA VAL A 35 -4.21 10.88 -4.17
C VAL A 35 -4.58 9.78 -5.16
N TRP A 36 -4.60 8.53 -4.72
CA TRP A 36 -4.90 7.38 -5.57
C TRP A 36 -6.35 7.38 -6.07
N SER A 37 -7.32 7.79 -5.24
CA SER A 37 -8.71 7.99 -5.66
C SER A 37 -8.81 8.95 -6.84
N LYS A 38 -8.06 10.06 -6.79
CA LYS A 38 -8.03 11.05 -7.88
C LYS A 38 -7.34 10.51 -9.13
N GLU A 39 -6.18 9.87 -8.99
CA GLU A 39 -5.39 9.36 -10.11
C GLU A 39 -6.09 8.21 -10.84
N TYR A 40 -6.63 7.25 -10.10
CA TYR A 40 -7.28 6.07 -10.65
C TYR A 40 -8.79 6.22 -10.83
N LYS A 41 -9.36 7.40 -10.52
CA LYS A 41 -10.79 7.71 -10.63
C LYS A 41 -11.66 6.66 -9.94
N CYS A 42 -11.29 6.30 -8.72
CA CYS A 42 -12.02 5.35 -7.88
C CYS A 42 -12.21 5.92 -6.47
N ASP A 43 -13.09 5.31 -5.68
CA ASP A 43 -13.30 5.67 -4.28
C ASP A 43 -12.48 4.74 -3.39
N MET A 44 -11.20 5.08 -3.16
CA MET A 44 -10.38 4.42 -2.14
C MET A 44 -10.60 5.08 -0.79
N LYS A 45 -10.82 4.26 0.23
CA LYS A 45 -10.92 4.69 1.61
C LYS A 45 -9.59 4.47 2.33
N THR A 46 -9.42 5.12 3.48
CA THR A 46 -8.23 4.97 4.33
C THR A 46 -7.99 3.50 4.68
N GLU A 47 -9.06 2.73 4.91
CA GLU A 47 -8.99 1.31 5.28
C GLU A 47 -8.53 0.43 4.12
N ASP A 48 -8.61 0.90 2.87
CA ASP A 48 -8.08 0.19 1.71
C ASP A 48 -6.56 0.27 1.60
N ILE A 49 -5.94 1.28 2.24
CA ILE A 49 -4.50 1.54 2.18
C ILE A 49 -3.79 0.76 3.28
N ASN A 50 -3.68 -0.55 3.09
CA ASN A 50 -2.95 -1.44 3.99
C ASN A 50 -2.06 -2.41 3.21
N CYS A 51 -0.75 -2.32 3.40
CA CYS A 51 0.22 -3.23 2.78
C CYS A 51 1.49 -3.34 3.64
N ASP A 52 1.76 -4.53 4.16
CA ASP A 52 2.97 -4.86 4.91
C ASP A 52 4.09 -5.43 4.01
N GLY A 53 3.86 -5.48 2.69
CA GLY A 53 4.79 -6.05 1.70
C GLY A 53 4.53 -7.54 1.45
N CYS A 54 4.63 -7.98 0.20
CA CYS A 54 4.32 -9.36 -0.19
C CYS A 54 5.51 -10.32 -0.12
N LEU A 55 6.69 -9.84 0.27
CA LEU A 55 7.87 -10.66 0.50
C LEU A 55 7.98 -11.12 1.96
N GLU A 56 7.18 -10.54 2.86
CA GLU A 56 7.04 -11.01 4.23
C GLU A 56 6.15 -12.26 4.27
N GLU A 57 6.44 -13.20 5.18
CA GLU A 57 5.67 -14.46 5.31
C GLU A 57 4.23 -14.23 5.79
N SER A 58 3.99 -13.11 6.48
CA SER A 58 2.67 -12.74 7.00
C SER A 58 2.50 -11.23 7.03
N GLY A 59 1.25 -10.77 6.96
CA GLY A 59 0.93 -9.35 6.97
C GLY A 59 -0.30 -9.02 6.15
N ARG A 60 -0.72 -7.76 6.21
CA ARG A 60 -1.80 -7.23 5.38
C ARG A 60 -1.26 -7.01 3.97
N LEU A 61 -2.04 -7.38 2.97
CA LEU A 61 -1.74 -7.05 1.58
C LEU A 61 -2.77 -6.08 1.05
N PHE A 62 -2.31 -5.18 0.19
CA PHE A 62 -3.19 -4.25 -0.50
C PHE A 62 -4.30 -4.99 -1.24
N ASN A 63 -5.50 -4.43 -1.25
CA ASN A 63 -6.70 -5.13 -1.73
C ASN A 63 -6.56 -5.61 -3.18
N TYR A 64 -5.88 -4.85 -4.04
CA TYR A 64 -5.62 -5.26 -5.42
C TYR A 64 -4.86 -6.59 -5.53
N CYS A 65 -3.92 -6.87 -4.62
CA CYS A 65 -3.15 -8.12 -4.62
C CYS A 65 -4.02 -9.37 -4.40
N LYS A 66 -5.24 -9.23 -3.86
CA LYS A 66 -6.18 -10.33 -3.65
C LYS A 66 -6.97 -10.68 -4.91
N LEU A 67 -7.05 -9.77 -5.89
CA LEU A 67 -7.84 -9.94 -7.11
C LEU A 67 -7.09 -10.67 -8.22
N VAL A 68 -5.75 -10.60 -8.22
CA VAL A 68 -4.87 -11.14 -9.27
C VAL A 68 -4.21 -12.47 -8.86
N LYS A 69 -4.93 -13.34 -8.14
CA LYS A 69 -4.44 -14.68 -7.80
C LYS A 69 -4.49 -15.65 -8.97
#